data_AF-D3GI98-F1
#
_entry.id   AF-D3GI98-F1
#
_cell.length_a   1.000
_cell.length_b   1.000
_cell.length_c   1.000
_cell.angle_alpha   90.00
_cell.angle_beta   90.00
_cell.angle_gamma   90.00
#
_symmetry.space_group_name_H-M   'P 1'
#
loop_
_entity.id
_entity.type
_entity.pdbx_description
1 polymer ?
#
loop_
_entity_poly.entity_id
_entity_poly.type
_entity_poly.pdbx_seq_one_letter_code
_entity_poly.pdbx_strand_id
1 'polypeptide(L)'
;DIGDIVRGKDLYLGNTYESAQRDKLEKNKKEIYGKIHSEVTNGSNGEAAKERYKDTDNYYELREDWWTVNRATVWIFFLHVMYQRVMFTILEKHVRWGKVTLMINAHVLNGDVPTYFDYVPQYLR
;
A
#
# COMPACT_ATOMS: atom_id res chain seq x y z
N ASP A 1 -4.63 4.91 -5.09
CA ASP A 1 -4.29 3.95 -6.17
C ASP A 1 -3.47 2.76 -5.72
N ILE A 2 -2.29 2.94 -5.11
CA ILE A 2 -1.42 1.80 -4.70
C ILE A 2 -2.17 0.79 -3.81
N GLY A 3 -2.98 1.27 -2.86
CA GLY A 3 -3.83 0.40 -2.04
C GLY A 3 -4.83 -0.42 -2.84
N ASP A 4 -5.39 0.11 -3.93
CA ASP A 4 -6.32 -0.64 -4.78
C ASP A 4 -5.59 -1.68 -5.62
N ILE A 5 -4.37 -1.37 -6.08
CA ILE A 5 -3.52 -2.34 -6.77
C ILE A 5 -3.19 -3.50 -5.83
N VAL A 6 -2.75 -3.23 -4.60
CA VAL A 6 -2.41 -4.26 -3.61
C VAL A 6 -3.63 -5.14 -3.30
N ARG A 7 -4.82 -4.54 -3.18
CA ARG A 7 -6.06 -5.23 -2.80
C ARG A 7 -6.82 -5.85 -3.97
N GLY A 8 -6.38 -5.62 -5.21
CA GLY A 8 -7.04 -6.13 -6.41
C GLY A 8 -8.33 -5.37 -6.77
N LYS A 9 -8.48 -4.13 -6.32
CA LYS A 9 -9.62 -3.22 -6.60
C LYS A 9 -9.33 -2.19 -7.69
N ASP A 10 -8.13 -2.21 -8.26
CA ASP A 10 -7.71 -1.25 -9.27
C ASP A 10 -8.40 -1.51 -10.62
N LEU A 11 -9.15 -0.53 -11.09
CA LEU A 11 -10.00 -0.54 -12.29
C LEU A 11 -9.23 -0.19 -13.58
N TYR A 12 -7.94 0.13 -13.48
CA TYR A 12 -7.14 0.51 -14.65
C TYR A 12 -6.87 -0.69 -15.55
N LEU A 13 -7.52 -0.72 -16.72
CA LEU A 13 -7.37 -1.79 -17.72
C LEU A 13 -6.13 -1.61 -18.63
N GLY A 14 -5.64 -0.38 -18.77
CA GLY A 14 -4.45 -0.06 -19.57
C GLY A 14 -4.56 -0.39 -21.07
N ASN A 15 -3.44 -0.29 -21.77
CA ASN A 15 -3.29 -0.79 -23.14
C ASN A 15 -2.85 -2.27 -23.16
N THR A 16 -2.78 -2.90 -24.33
CA THR A 16 -2.43 -4.34 -24.46
C THR A 16 -1.09 -4.72 -23.85
N TYR A 17 -0.08 -3.83 -23.91
CA TYR A 17 1.22 -4.06 -23.30
C TYR A 17 1.16 -3.97 -21.77
N GLU A 18 0.43 -2.98 -21.24
CA GLU A 18 0.22 -2.81 -19.80
C GLU A 18 -0.59 -3.99 -19.22
N SER A 19 -1.58 -4.50 -19.95
CA SER A 19 -2.37 -5.67 -19.54
C SER A 19 -1.48 -6.90 -19.31
N ALA A 20 -0.53 -7.18 -20.22
CA ALA A 20 0.37 -8.33 -20.06
C ALA A 20 1.29 -8.19 -18.83
N GLN A 21 1.73 -6.98 -18.52
CA GLN A 21 2.50 -6.72 -17.29
C GLN A 21 1.65 -6.86 -16.03
N ARG A 22 0.37 -6.47 -16.10
CA ARG A 22 -0.59 -6.65 -15.01
C ARG A 22 -0.87 -8.12 -14.73
N ASP A 23 -1.01 -8.95 -15.76
CA ASP A 23 -1.22 -10.39 -15.58
C ASP A 23 -0.03 -11.02 -14.84
N LYS A 24 1.19 -10.62 -15.20
CA LYS A 24 2.41 -11.02 -14.48
C LYS A 24 2.40 -10.52 -13.04
N LEU A 25 1.99 -9.28 -12.81
CA LEU A 25 1.89 -8.68 -11.48
C LEU A 25 0.86 -9.42 -10.61
N GLU A 26 -0.34 -9.69 -11.12
CA GLU A 26 -1.37 -10.42 -10.39
C GLU A 26 -0.97 -11.87 -10.12
N LYS A 27 -0.31 -12.53 -11.07
CA LYS A 27 0.25 -13.88 -10.83
C LYS A 27 1.27 -13.86 -9.69
N ASN A 28 2.19 -12.90 -9.67
CA ASN A 28 3.17 -12.76 -8.60
C ASN A 28 2.50 -12.47 -7.25
N LYS A 29 1.47 -11.61 -7.22
CA LYS A 29 0.71 -11.35 -6.00
C LYS A 29 0.02 -12.61 -5.49
N LYS A 30 -0.64 -13.37 -6.37
CA LYS A 30 -1.27 -14.65 -5.99
C LYS A 30 -0.25 -15.61 -5.38
N GLU A 31 0.95 -15.71 -5.96
CA GLU A 31 2.02 -16.55 -5.40
C GLU A 31 2.45 -16.08 -3.99
N ILE A 32 2.67 -14.78 -3.81
CA ILE A 32 3.07 -14.19 -2.53
C ILE A 32 1.98 -14.41 -1.47
N TYR A 33 0.74 -14.05 -1.79
CA TYR A 33 -0.38 -14.18 -0.84
C TYR A 33 -0.76 -15.64 -0.57
N GLY A 34 -0.51 -16.56 -1.52
CA GLY A 34 -0.64 -18.00 -1.27
C GLY A 34 0.36 -18.52 -0.23
N LYS A 35 1.62 -18.05 -0.30
CA LYS A 35 2.62 -18.35 0.73
C LYS A 35 2.22 -17.78 2.09
N ILE A 36 1.84 -16.50 2.13
CA ILE A 36 1.39 -15.84 3.37
C ILE A 36 0.17 -16.56 3.95
N HIS A 37 -0.82 -16.91 3.12
CA HIS A 37 -2.00 -17.67 3.55
C HIS A 37 -1.61 -18.99 4.20
N SER A 38 -0.70 -19.75 3.57
CA SER A 38 -0.21 -21.00 4.15
C SER A 38 0.48 -20.78 5.50
N GLU A 39 1.27 -19.72 5.65
CA GLU A 39 1.96 -19.43 6.92
C GLU A 39 0.98 -19.04 8.02
N VAL A 40 0.04 -18.12 7.75
CA VAL A 40 -0.91 -17.64 8.76
C VAL A 40 -1.96 -18.70 9.14
N THR A 41 -2.20 -19.68 8.27
CA THR A 41 -3.15 -20.78 8.52
C THR A 41 -2.53 -22.02 9.16
N ASN A 42 -1.20 -22.07 9.29
CA ASN A 42 -0.47 -23.18 9.91
C ASN A 42 -0.09 -22.92 11.39
N GLY A 43 -0.32 -21.71 11.92
CA GLY A 43 0.02 -21.34 13.30
C GLY A 43 -1.05 -21.71 14.35
N SER A 44 -0.85 -21.27 15.59
CA SER A 44 -1.77 -21.48 16.72
C SER A 44 -3.18 -20.91 16.49
N ASN A 45 -3.30 -19.86 15.67
CA ASN A 45 -4.58 -19.27 15.26
C ASN A 45 -5.03 -19.78 13.87
N GLY A 46 -4.47 -20.89 13.40
CA GLY A 46 -4.62 -21.37 12.02
C GLY A 46 -6.06 -21.68 11.63
N GLU A 47 -6.87 -22.25 12.54
CA GLU A 47 -8.29 -22.52 12.26
C GLU A 47 -9.11 -21.25 12.09
N ALA A 48 -8.94 -20.27 12.98
CA ALA A 48 -9.61 -18.97 12.87
C ALA A 48 -9.17 -18.22 11.59
N ALA A 49 -7.88 -18.32 11.23
CA ALA A 49 -7.36 -17.75 9.99
C ALA A 49 -7.95 -18.44 8.73
N LYS A 50 -8.12 -19.77 8.74
CA LYS A 50 -8.78 -20.51 7.64
C LYS A 50 -10.25 -20.11 7.51
N GLU A 51 -10.94 -19.89 8.62
CA GLU A 51 -12.34 -19.44 8.61
C GLU A 51 -12.47 -18.01 8.09
N ARG A 52 -11.51 -17.13 8.40
CA ARG A 52 -11.52 -15.75 7.91
C ARG A 52 -11.10 -15.65 6.44
N TYR A 53 -10.03 -16.34 6.06
CA TYR A 53 -9.42 -16.26 4.73
C TYR A 53 -9.84 -17.46 3.86
N LYS A 54 -11.12 -17.50 3.51
CA LYS A 54 -11.71 -18.57 2.69
C LYS A 54 -11.38 -18.44 1.21
N ASP A 55 -11.16 -17.23 0.71
CA ASP A 55 -10.71 -17.02 -0.67
C ASP A 55 -9.26 -17.48 -0.83
N THR A 56 -9.09 -18.62 -1.51
CA THR A 56 -7.78 -19.17 -1.87
C THR A 56 -7.38 -18.91 -3.31
N ASP A 57 -8.21 -18.23 -4.10
CA ASP A 57 -7.96 -17.96 -5.52
C ASP A 57 -7.33 -16.58 -5.73
N ASN A 58 -7.82 -15.59 -4.99
CA ASN A 58 -7.37 -14.21 -5.08
C ASN A 58 -6.86 -13.65 -3.75
N TYR A 59 -7.28 -14.23 -2.62
CA TYR A 59 -6.90 -13.83 -1.27
C TYR A 59 -7.37 -12.42 -0.90
N TYR A 60 -8.56 -12.00 -1.34
CA TYR A 60 -9.03 -10.61 -1.16
C TYR A 60 -9.08 -10.17 0.30
N GLU A 61 -9.61 -10.99 1.22
CA GLU A 61 -9.68 -10.65 2.64
C GLU A 61 -8.28 -10.51 3.26
N LEU A 62 -7.37 -11.43 2.90
CA LEU A 62 -5.98 -11.37 3.37
C LEU A 62 -5.25 -10.14 2.83
N ARG A 63 -5.48 -9.75 1.57
CA ARG A 63 -4.90 -8.54 0.97
C ARG A 63 -5.40 -7.26 1.64
N GLU A 64 -6.69 -7.18 1.96
CA GLU A 64 -7.30 -6.05 2.67
C GLU A 64 -6.75 -5.90 4.10
N ASP A 65 -6.68 -7.00 4.85
CA ASP A 65 -6.15 -6.99 6.21
C ASP A 65 -4.66 -6.66 6.20
N TRP A 66 -3.89 -7.22 5.26
CA TRP A 66 -2.48 -6.90 5.07
C TRP A 66 -2.28 -5.41 4.79
N TRP A 67 -3.07 -4.82 3.89
CA TRP A 67 -2.99 -3.38 3.60
C TRP A 67 -3.32 -2.54 4.83
N THR A 68 -4.36 -2.91 5.57
CA THR A 68 -4.80 -2.18 6.77
C THR A 68 -3.71 -2.12 7.85
N VAL A 69 -2.95 -3.21 8.02
CA VAL A 69 -1.84 -3.26 8.99
C VAL A 69 -0.59 -2.52 8.48
N ASN A 70 -0.31 -2.57 7.18
CA ASN A 70 0.95 -2.06 6.61
C ASN A 70 0.86 -0.65 6.00
N ARG A 71 -0.35 -0.08 5.82
CA ARG A 71 -0.56 1.23 5.19
C ARG A 71 0.25 2.36 5.83
N ALA A 72 0.39 2.35 7.15
CA ALA A 72 1.17 3.35 7.88
C ALA A 72 2.64 3.33 7.45
N THR A 73 3.26 2.16 7.45
CA THR A 73 4.64 1.96 7.02
C THR A 73 4.86 2.36 5.57
N VAL A 74 3.93 1.99 4.68
CA VAL A 74 3.98 2.38 3.27
C VAL A 74 3.94 3.90 3.12
N TRP A 75 3.06 4.58 3.87
CA TRP A 75 2.96 6.04 3.85
C TRP A 75 4.21 6.74 4.39
N ILE A 76 4.77 6.25 5.50
CA ILE A 76 6.00 6.78 6.08
C ILE A 76 7.14 6.70 5.05
N PHE A 77 7.24 5.58 4.33
CA PHE A 77 8.24 5.43 3.26
C PHE A 77 8.07 6.48 2.16
N PHE A 78 6.85 6.69 1.66
CA PHE A 78 6.58 7.72 0.65
C PHE A 78 6.92 9.13 1.13
N LEU A 79 6.51 9.47 2.36
CA LEU A 79 6.82 10.76 2.98
C LEU A 79 8.33 10.96 3.10
N HIS A 80 9.08 9.92 3.50
CA HIS A 80 10.53 9.98 3.57
C HIS A 80 11.17 10.25 2.21
N VAL A 81 10.76 9.53 1.16
CA VAL A 81 11.28 9.72 -0.20
C VAL A 81 10.93 11.12 -0.74
N MET A 82 9.70 11.58 -0.52
CA MET A 82 9.28 12.94 -0.87
C MET A 82 10.12 14.00 -0.15
N TYR A 83 10.34 13.83 1.16
CA TYR A 83 11.11 14.77 1.96
C TYR A 83 12.56 14.86 1.47
N GLN A 84 13.22 13.74 1.21
CA GLN A 84 14.57 13.71 0.64
C GLN A 84 14.63 14.44 -0.71
N ARG A 85 13.66 14.21 -1.60
CA ARG A 85 13.59 14.85 -2.93
C ARG A 85 13.32 16.35 -2.83
N VAL A 86 12.40 16.76 -1.96
CA VAL A 86 12.06 18.18 -1.72
C VAL A 86 13.25 18.89 -1.08
N MET A 87 13.90 18.30 -0.07
CA MET A 87 15.10 18.85 0.56
C MET A 87 16.26 18.99 -0.43
N PHE A 88 16.47 18.00 -1.29
CA PHE A 88 17.47 18.08 -2.36
C PHE A 88 17.18 19.25 -3.31
N THR A 89 15.92 19.41 -3.73
CA THR A 89 15.50 20.49 -4.65
C THR A 89 15.57 21.89 -4.00
N ILE A 90 15.29 21.99 -2.70
CA ILE A 90 15.34 23.26 -1.93
C ILE A 90 16.78 23.65 -1.59
N LEU A 91 17.69 22.70 -1.36
CA LEU A 91 19.12 22.99 -1.19
C LEU A 91 19.75 23.58 -2.46
N GLU A 92 19.29 23.16 -3.65
CA GLU A 92 19.72 23.73 -4.93
C GLU A 92 19.16 25.14 -5.20
N LYS A 93 18.02 25.52 -4.60
CA LYS A 93 17.37 26.83 -4.78
C LYS A 93 17.24 27.54 -3.44
N HIS A 94 18.18 28.41 -3.10
CA HIS A 94 18.23 29.20 -1.85
C HIS A 94 16.89 29.88 -1.50
N VAL A 95 15.97 29.19 -0.82
CA VAL A 95 14.67 29.73 -0.41
C VAL A 95 14.40 29.41 1.07
N ARG A 96 13.85 30.42 1.75
CA ARG A 96 13.71 30.58 3.20
C ARG A 96 13.02 29.39 3.91
N TRP A 97 13.72 28.87 4.91
CA TRP A 97 13.38 27.76 5.79
C TRP A 97 12.44 28.19 6.92
N GLY A 98 11.26 27.58 7.08
CA GLY A 98 10.53 27.78 8.33
C GLY A 98 9.18 27.07 8.50
N LYS A 99 8.34 27.01 7.46
CA LYS A 99 6.95 26.52 7.65
C LYS A 99 6.65 25.14 7.06
N VAL A 100 7.29 24.74 5.95
CA VAL A 100 6.98 23.46 5.26
C VAL A 100 7.56 22.25 6.00
N THR A 101 8.75 22.38 6.60
CA THR A 101 9.45 21.31 7.30
C THR A 101 8.72 20.84 8.57
N LEU A 102 8.01 21.74 9.27
CA LEU A 102 7.41 21.44 10.58
C LEU A 102 6.15 20.56 10.47
N MET A 103 5.32 20.74 9.44
CA MET A 103 4.09 19.95 9.23
C MET A 103 4.39 18.50 8.82
N ILE A 104 5.41 18.28 7.99
CA ILE A 104 5.79 16.92 7.55
C ILE A 104 6.33 16.11 8.74
N ASN A 105 7.12 16.73 9.63
CA ASN A 105 7.65 16.06 10.81
C ASN A 105 6.57 15.63 11.81
N ALA A 106 5.48 16.41 11.98
CA ALA A 106 4.45 16.10 12.97
C ALA A 106 3.60 14.86 12.60
N HIS A 107 3.28 14.64 11.32
CA HIS A 107 2.53 13.44 10.90
C HIS A 107 3.42 12.19 10.82
N VAL A 108 4.68 12.33 10.38
CA VAL A 108 5.63 11.20 10.32
C VAL A 108 5.97 10.66 11.72
N LEU A 109 6.10 11.54 12.72
CA LEU A 109 6.45 11.14 14.09
C LEU A 109 5.33 10.40 14.83
N ASN A 110 4.06 10.61 14.47
CA ASN A 110 2.92 9.97 15.13
C ASN A 110 2.50 8.64 14.49
N GLY A 111 3.09 8.24 13.37
CA GLY A 111 2.69 7.03 12.64
C GLY A 111 1.31 7.10 11.98
N ASP A 112 0.70 8.29 11.99
CA ASP A 112 -0.62 8.53 11.43
C ASP A 112 -0.55 8.59 9.91
N VAL A 113 -1.44 7.84 9.26
CA VAL A 113 -1.63 7.99 7.82
C VAL A 113 -2.40 9.30 7.57
N PRO A 114 -1.87 10.22 6.76
CA PRO A 114 -2.47 11.55 6.59
C PRO A 114 -3.77 11.55 5.77
N THR A 115 -4.28 10.38 5.36
CA THR A 115 -5.45 10.28 4.48
C THR A 115 -6.19 8.93 4.56
N TYR A 116 -7.48 8.96 4.24
CA TYR A 116 -8.33 7.78 4.06
C TYR A 116 -8.72 7.58 2.58
N PHE A 117 -8.05 8.24 1.64
CA PHE A 117 -8.37 8.11 0.20
C PHE A 117 -8.25 6.68 -0.31
N ASP A 118 -7.40 5.85 0.28
CA ASP A 118 -7.33 4.43 -0.02
C ASP A 118 -8.59 3.65 0.38
N TYR A 119 -9.50 4.19 1.19
CA TYR A 119 -10.81 3.59 1.44
C TYR A 119 -11.96 4.25 0.64
N VAL A 120 -11.65 5.25 -0.19
CA VAL A 120 -12.61 5.85 -1.14
C VAL A 120 -12.59 5.07 -2.46
N PRO A 121 -13.75 4.66 -3.01
CA PRO A 121 -13.82 3.97 -4.30
C PRO A 121 -13.09 4.73 -5.40
N GLN A 122 -12.31 4.03 -6.23
CA GLN A 122 -11.39 4.65 -7.20
C GLN A 122 -12.06 5.68 -8.13
N TYR A 123 -13.31 5.45 -8.55
CA TYR A 123 -14.03 6.34 -9.44
C TYR A 123 -14.54 7.64 -8.76
N LEU A 124 -14.44 7.75 -7.44
CA LEU A 124 -14.82 8.93 -6.65
C LEU A 124 -13.60 9.73 -6.15
N ARG A 125 -12.38 9.29 -6.45
CA ARG A 125 -11.14 9.91 -5.97
C ARG A 125 -10.67 11.06 -6.85
#